data_AF-A0A7L5ZK36-F1
#
_entry.id   AF-A0A7L5ZK36-F1
#
_cell.length_a   1.000
_cell.length_b   1.000
_cell.length_c   1.000
_cell.angle_alpha   90.00
_cell.angle_beta   90.00
_cell.angle_gamma   90.00
#
_symmetry.space_group_name_H-M   'P 1'
#
loop_
_entity.id
_entity.type
_entity.pdbx_description
1 polymer ?
#
loop_
_entity_poly.entity_id
_entity_poly.type
_entity_poly.pdbx_seq_one_letter_code
_entity_poly.pdbx_strand_id
1 'polypeptide(L)'
;MSDRPWEYLLLMAGCLAVTLPLEFVLRARVYRRPVRLLLALLPAVVIFSAWDVLGIVREHWSYSPRFTTGILLGVMPLEELVFFVVIPICGLLTYEAVGTVLRRLLKEDGRA
;
A
#
# COMPACT_ATOMS: atom_id res chain seq x y z
N MET A 1 5.32 11.70 -23.51
CA MET A 1 5.48 11.36 -22.09
C MET A 1 4.78 12.46 -21.31
N SER A 2 3.73 12.16 -20.55
CA SER A 2 3.10 13.21 -19.72
C SER A 2 4.09 13.60 -18.62
N ASP A 3 4.20 14.89 -18.34
CA ASP A 3 4.97 15.47 -17.26
C ASP A 3 3.96 15.99 -16.22
N ARG A 4 3.22 15.08 -15.57
CA ARG A 4 2.19 15.50 -14.60
C ARG A 4 2.61 15.16 -13.17
N PRO A 5 2.61 16.14 -12.25
CA PRO A 5 3.01 15.94 -10.84
C PRO A 5 2.08 14.99 -10.05
N TRP A 6 1.02 14.48 -10.70
CA TRP A 6 0.02 13.58 -10.14
C TRP A 6 0.24 12.12 -10.53
N GLU A 7 1.22 11.80 -11.37
CA GLU A 7 1.42 10.45 -11.89
C GLU A 7 1.67 9.44 -10.78
N TYR A 8 2.39 9.84 -9.73
CA TYR A 8 2.66 8.94 -8.61
C TYR A 8 1.43 8.65 -7.77
N LEU A 9 0.58 9.67 -7.55
CA LEU A 9 -0.73 9.50 -6.92
C LEU A 9 -1.68 8.66 -7.79
N LEU A 10 -1.67 8.86 -9.12
CA LEU A 10 -2.47 8.07 -10.06
C LEU A 10 -2.04 6.61 -10.07
N LEU A 11 -0.75 6.32 -9.96
CA LEU A 11 -0.24 4.96 -9.87
C LEU A 11 -0.72 4.29 -8.57
N MET A 12 -0.63 4.98 -7.43
CA MET A 12 -1.16 4.47 -6.16
C MET A 12 -2.68 4.29 -6.20
N ALA A 13 -3.42 5.22 -6.82
CA ALA A 13 -4.85 5.08 -7.04
C ALA A 13 -5.18 3.88 -7.94
N GLY A 14 -4.36 3.64 -8.97
CA GLY A 14 -4.44 2.45 -9.83
C GLY A 14 -4.23 1.15 -9.04
N CYS A 15 -3.22 1.09 -8.16
CA CYS A 15 -2.98 -0.06 -7.29
C CYS A 15 -4.20 -0.35 -6.39
N LEU A 16 -4.78 0.69 -5.78
CA LEU A 16 -6.01 0.55 -5.00
C LEU A 16 -7.16 0.10 -5.88
N ALA A 17 -7.39 0.73 -7.03
CA ALA A 17 -8.50 0.38 -7.92
C ALA A 17 -8.45 -1.07 -8.41
N VAL A 18 -7.26 -1.63 -8.62
CA VAL A 18 -7.09 -3.04 -8.99
C VAL A 18 -7.31 -3.99 -7.81
N THR A 19 -6.92 -3.59 -6.60
CA THR A 19 -7.03 -4.44 -5.39
C THR A 19 -8.38 -4.32 -4.68
N LEU A 20 -9.09 -3.21 -4.84
CA LEU A 20 -10.40 -2.95 -4.22
C LEU A 20 -11.44 -4.04 -4.56
N PRO A 21 -11.58 -4.48 -5.83
CA PRO A 21 -12.51 -5.54 -6.18
C PRO A 21 -12.24 -6.86 -5.44
N LEU A 22 -10.99 -7.15 -5.06
CA LEU A 22 -10.67 -8.37 -4.29
C LEU A 22 -11.37 -8.35 -2.93
N GLU A 23 -11.54 -7.19 -2.30
CA GLU A 23 -12.29 -7.11 -1.04
C GLU A 23 -13.76 -7.48 -1.22
N PHE A 24 -14.39 -7.01 -2.30
CA PHE A 24 -15.80 -7.26 -2.59
C PHE A 24 -16.04 -8.70 -3.06
N VAL A 25 -15.19 -9.22 -3.95
CA VAL A 25 -15.32 -10.56 -4.54
C VAL A 25 -14.98 -11.66 -3.54
N LEU A 26 -13.96 -11.46 -2.70
CA LEU A 26 -13.44 -12.50 -1.79
C LEU A 26 -13.80 -12.25 -0.32
N ARG A 27 -14.53 -11.15 -0.01
CA ARG A 27 -14.90 -10.75 1.36
C ARG A 27 -13.68 -10.70 2.28
N ALA A 28 -12.60 -10.06 1.84
CA ALA A 28 -11.36 -9.96 2.61
C ALA A 28 -11.56 -9.31 4.00
N ARG A 29 -12.68 -8.59 4.24
CA ARG A 29 -13.06 -7.96 5.54
C ARG A 29 -11.96 -7.08 6.15
N VAL A 30 -10.97 -6.67 5.36
CA VAL A 30 -9.81 -5.89 5.82
C VAL A 30 -10.29 -4.53 6.33
N TYR A 31 -11.19 -3.87 5.59
CA TYR A 31 -11.74 -2.58 6.00
C TYR A 31 -12.82 -2.68 7.10
N ARG A 32 -13.30 -3.89 7.42
CA ARG A 32 -14.25 -4.09 8.53
C ARG A 32 -13.58 -4.09 9.91
N ARG A 33 -12.24 -4.10 9.98
CA ARG A 33 -11.48 -4.09 11.24
C ARG A 33 -10.41 -2.99 11.25
N PRO A 34 -10.82 -1.70 11.25
CA PRO A 34 -9.90 -0.58 11.09
C PRO A 34 -8.80 -0.55 12.15
N VAL A 35 -9.08 -0.94 13.40
CA VAL A 35 -8.07 -0.98 14.47
C VAL A 35 -6.98 -2.02 14.19
N ARG A 36 -7.33 -3.20 13.67
CA ARG A 36 -6.33 -4.24 13.36
C ARG A 36 -5.52 -3.87 12.14
N LEU A 37 -6.17 -3.28 11.13
CA LEU A 37 -5.49 -2.73 9.98
C LEU A 37 -4.49 -1.67 10.42
N LEU A 38 -4.92 -0.72 11.25
CA LEU A 38 -4.05 0.34 11.75
C LEU A 38 -2.88 -0.22 12.55
N LEU A 39 -3.11 -1.18 13.45
CA LEU A 39 -2.03 -1.84 14.20
C LEU A 39 -1.05 -2.63 13.29
N ALA A 40 -1.52 -3.18 12.17
CA ALA A 40 -0.65 -3.85 11.20
C ALA A 40 0.14 -2.85 10.34
N LEU A 41 -0.46 -1.72 9.98
CA LEU A 41 0.17 -0.68 9.18
C LEU A 41 1.14 0.18 10.00
N LEU A 42 0.82 0.50 11.25
CA LEU A 42 1.57 1.41 12.10
C LEU A 42 3.07 1.08 12.18
N PRO A 43 3.52 -0.16 12.49
CA PRO A 43 4.94 -0.45 12.54
C PRO A 43 5.61 -0.30 11.17
N ALA A 44 4.95 -0.70 10.08
CA ALA A 44 5.49 -0.55 8.74
C ALA A 44 5.65 0.93 8.39
N VAL A 45 4.58 1.73 8.54
CA VAL A 45 4.59 3.17 8.24
C VAL A 45 5.66 3.88 9.07
N VAL A 46 5.75 3.61 10.37
CA VAL A 46 6.72 4.28 11.26
C VAL A 46 8.16 3.92 10.88
N ILE A 47 8.47 2.64 10.73
CA ILE A 47 9.85 2.19 10.44
C ILE A 47 10.29 2.69 9.06
N PHE A 48 9.46 2.52 8.04
CA PHE A 48 9.83 2.92 6.67
C PHE A 48 9.88 4.43 6.51
N SER A 49 8.96 5.20 7.09
CA SER A 49 9.04 6.67 7.05
C SER A 49 10.29 7.19 7.78
N ALA A 50 10.65 6.60 8.93
CA ALA A 50 11.85 6.99 9.65
C ALA A 50 13.13 6.67 8.88
N TRP A 51 13.18 5.48 8.25
CA TRP A 51 14.29 5.08 7.40
C TRP A 51 14.42 5.98 6.18
N ASP A 52 13.29 6.35 5.56
CA ASP A 52 13.27 7.17 4.37
C ASP A 52 13.77 8.59 4.64
N VAL A 53 13.25 9.23 5.69
CA VAL A 53 13.74 10.53 6.18
C VAL A 53 15.24 10.49 6.46
N LEU A 54 15.74 9.42 7.07
CA LEU A 54 17.16 9.26 7.34
C LEU A 54 18.00 9.13 6.06
N GLY A 55 17.48 8.44 5.04
CA GLY A 55 18.12 8.32 3.73
C GLY A 55 18.19 9.67 3.00
N ILE A 56 17.10 10.45 3.04
CA ILE A 56 17.04 11.79 2.44
C ILE A 56 18.03 12.74 3.14
N VAL A 57 18.03 12.78 4.48
CA VAL A 57 18.93 13.66 5.25
C VAL A 57 20.41 13.29 5.05
N ARG A 58 20.70 12.02 4.77
CA ARG A 58 22.06 11.55 4.45
C ARG A 58 22.44 11.67 2.98
N GLU A 59 21.61 12.29 2.15
CA GLU A 59 21.84 12.41 0.70
C GLU A 59 22.03 11.04 0.02
N HIS A 60 21.53 9.94 0.63
CA HIS A 60 21.59 8.61 0.04
C HIS A 60 20.72 8.51 -1.21
N TRP A 61 19.60 9.22 -1.20
CA TRP A 61 18.67 9.33 -2.31
C TRP A 61 17.85 10.62 -2.19
N SER A 62 17.55 11.22 -3.33
CA SER A 62 16.70 12.41 -3.44
C SER A 62 15.51 12.11 -4.33
N TYR A 63 14.38 12.73 -4.00
CA TYR A 63 13.15 12.60 -4.76
C TYR A 63 13.05 13.72 -5.79
N SER A 64 12.68 13.37 -7.02
CA SER A 64 12.47 14.37 -8.05
C SER A 64 11.18 15.15 -7.78
N PRO A 65 11.24 16.48 -7.58
CA PRO A 65 10.05 17.31 -7.40
C PRO A 65 9.11 17.32 -8.62
N ARG A 66 9.58 16.77 -9.76
CA ARG A 66 8.86 16.72 -11.02
C ARG A 66 7.66 15.77 -10.99
N PHE A 67 7.71 14.72 -10.16
CA PHE A 67 6.69 13.68 -10.09
C PHE A 67 5.90 13.67 -8.78
N THR A 68 6.24 14.58 -7.87
CA THR A 68 5.56 14.77 -6.59
C THR A 68 4.72 16.04 -6.65
N THR A 69 3.69 16.12 -5.82
CA THR A 69 2.80 17.30 -5.73
C THR A 69 3.47 18.52 -5.12
N GLY A 70 4.71 18.39 -4.63
CA GLY A 70 5.44 19.43 -3.91
C GLY A 70 5.02 19.59 -2.45
N ILE A 71 4.08 18.76 -1.96
CA ILE A 71 3.71 18.73 -0.53
C ILE A 71 4.76 17.89 0.21
N LEU A 72 5.56 18.56 1.03
CA LEU A 72 6.61 17.94 1.83
C LEU A 72 6.18 17.84 3.30
N LEU A 73 6.28 16.65 3.86
CA LEU A 73 6.20 16.37 5.29
C LEU A 73 7.63 16.40 5.86
N GLY A 74 8.09 17.59 6.23
CA GLY A 74 9.49 17.83 6.56
C GLY A 74 10.36 17.74 5.31
N VAL A 75 11.14 16.66 5.18
CA VAL A 75 12.00 16.39 4.01
C VAL A 75 11.41 15.34 3.06
N MET A 76 10.34 14.66 3.45
CA MET A 76 9.75 13.54 2.72
C MET A 76 8.50 13.98 1.94
N PRO A 77 8.33 13.62 0.66
CA PRO A 77 7.10 13.89 -0.08
C PRO A 77 5.87 13.19 0.52
N LEU A 78 4.70 13.82 0.42
CA LEU A 78 3.43 13.22 0.87
C LEU A 78 3.16 11.86 0.20
N GLU A 79 3.57 11.72 -1.05
CA GLU A 79 3.39 10.51 -1.85
C GLU A 79 4.06 9.30 -1.22
N GLU A 80 5.21 9.46 -0.57
CA GLU A 80 5.91 8.37 0.12
C GLU A 80 5.11 7.86 1.32
N LEU A 81 4.51 8.78 2.09
CA LEU A 81 3.62 8.39 3.18
C LEU A 81 2.41 7.61 2.66
N VAL A 82 1.81 8.08 1.56
CA VAL A 82 0.69 7.38 0.90
C VAL A 82 1.15 6.01 0.41
N PHE A 83 2.35 5.88 -0.14
CA PHE A 83 2.92 4.62 -0.59
C PHE A 83 3.06 3.61 0.56
N PHE A 84 3.60 4.03 1.71
CA PHE A 84 3.73 3.16 2.89
C PHE A 84 2.40 2.73 3.50
N VAL A 85 1.30 3.41 3.17
CA VAL A 85 -0.06 2.99 3.56
C VAL A 85 -0.68 2.10 2.50
N VAL A 86 -0.65 2.52 1.23
CA VAL A 86 -1.33 1.86 0.12
C VAL A 86 -0.73 0.49 -0.18
N ILE A 87 0.60 0.38 -0.25
CA ILE A 87 1.24 -0.89 -0.65
C ILE A 87 0.99 -2.00 0.37
N PRO A 88 1.13 -1.80 1.68
CA PRO A 88 0.79 -2.84 2.65
C PRO A 88 -0.70 -3.21 2.64
N ILE A 89 -1.60 -2.25 2.39
CA ILE A 89 -3.05 -2.55 2.21
C ILE A 89 -3.26 -3.47 1.00
N CYS A 90 -2.67 -3.13 -0.15
CA CYS A 90 -2.71 -3.96 -1.36
C CYS A 90 -2.16 -5.38 -1.10
N GLY A 91 -1.06 -5.48 -0.37
CA GLY A 91 -0.47 -6.76 0.03
C GLY A 91 -1.40 -7.59 0.92
N LEU A 92 -2.04 -6.96 1.93
CA LEU A 92 -2.96 -7.64 2.83
C LEU A 92 -4.23 -8.12 2.11
N LEU A 93 -4.79 -7.30 1.22
CA LEU A 93 -5.94 -7.69 0.38
C LEU A 93 -5.59 -8.91 -0.50
N THR A 94 -4.41 -8.91 -1.10
CA THR A 94 -3.92 -10.01 -1.93
C THR A 94 -3.70 -11.28 -1.10
N TYR A 95 -3.11 -11.15 0.10
CA TYR A 95 -2.89 -12.27 1.01
C TYR A 95 -4.19 -12.94 1.43
N GLU A 96 -5.20 -12.16 1.85
CA GLU A 96 -6.51 -12.68 2.22
C GLU A 96 -7.26 -13.30 1.03
N ALA A 97 -7.08 -12.75 -0.17
CA ALA A 97 -7.62 -13.30 -1.40
C ALA A 97 -7.06 -14.69 -1.69
N VAL A 98 -5.73 -14.83 -1.71
CA VAL A 98 -5.04 -16.11 -1.91
C VAL A 98 -5.42 -17.11 -0.81
N GLY A 99 -5.45 -16.69 0.45
CA GLY A 99 -5.86 -17.54 1.57
C GLY A 99 -7.30 -18.04 1.41
N THR A 100 -8.21 -17.22 0.89
CA THR A 100 -9.61 -17.60 0.65
C THR A 100 -9.74 -18.60 -0.50
N VAL A 101 -9.00 -18.42 -1.58
CA VAL A 101 -8.97 -19.36 -2.71
C VAL A 101 -8.39 -20.71 -2.27
N LEU A 102 -7.24 -20.70 -1.58
CA LEU A 102 -6.59 -21.92 -1.11
C LEU A 102 -7.48 -22.73 -0.15
N ARG A 103 -8.16 -22.05 0.79
CA ARG A 103 -9.14 -22.69 1.69
C ARG A 103 -10.32 -23.33 0.95
N ARG A 104 -10.73 -22.79 -0.19
CA ARG A 104 -11.80 -23.38 -1.02
C ARG A 104 -11.31 -24.63 -1.73
N LEU A 105 -10.13 -24.56 -2.37
CA LEU A 105 -9.53 -25.69 -3.09
C LEU A 105 -9.28 -26.88 -2.16
N LEU A 106 -8.68 -26.65 -0.99
CA LEU A 106 -8.44 -27.72 -0.01
C LEU A 106 -9.73 -28.37 0.52
N LYS A 107 -10.84 -27.63 0.54
CA LYS A 107 -12.15 -28.17 0.95
C LYS A 107 -12.80 -29.02 -0.15
N GLU A 108 -12.49 -28.75 -1.41
CA GLU A 108 -12.95 -29.53 -2.56
C GLU A 108 -12.18 -30.85 -2.67
N ASP A 109 -10.86 -30.84 -2.44
CA ASP A 109 -10.03 -32.06 -2.41
C ASP A 109 -10.40 -33.01 -1.25
N GLY A 110 -10.74 -32.48 -0.06
CA GLY A 110 -11.17 -33.30 1.08
C GLY A 110 -12.60 -33.85 1.00
N ARG A 111 -13.32 -33.60 -0.10
CA ARG A 111 -14.68 -34.10 -0.37
C ARG A 111 -14.74 -35.13 -1.51
N ALA A 112 -13.59 -35.53 -2.06
CA ALA A 112 -13.44 -36.61 -3.03
C ALA A 112 -13.15 -37.96 -2.35
#